data_AF-K3YXX6-F1
#
_entry.id   AF-K3YXX6-F1
#
_cell.length_a   1.000
_cell.length_b   1.000
_cell.length_c   1.000
_cell.angle_alpha   90.00
_cell.angle_beta   90.00
_cell.angle_gamma   90.00
#
_symmetry.space_group_name_H-M   'P 1'
#
loop_
_entity.id
_entity.type
_entity.pdbx_description
1 polymer ?
#
loop_
_entity_poly.entity_id
_entity_poly.type
_entity_poly.pdbx_seq_one_letter_code
_entity_poly.pdbx_strand_id
1 'polypeptide(L)'
;MLQEEREGPYVISACTVVGDSQIWISTKGGGTFSFDTTSGVWSEAGDWALPFYGRVEYAPELALGFGFTSEGRQLATCDLGVASPTSSPVLQEVWDELAPPLPPRWVPVMSFLLPLGAGKFCVGRMEVVHGSRGALRMIRHKSRRYSVGCSMAQLR
;
A
#
# COMPACT_ATOMS: atom_id res chain seq x y z
N MET A 1 -33.59 -23.16 5.40
CA MET A 1 -32.23 -23.74 5.48
C MET A 1 -31.30 -22.63 5.03
N LEU A 2 -30.78 -21.85 5.99
CA LEU A 2 -29.90 -20.73 5.69
C LEU A 2 -28.58 -21.32 5.19
N GLN A 3 -28.17 -20.93 3.98
CA GLN A 3 -26.85 -21.25 3.47
C GLN A 3 -25.83 -20.54 4.37
N GLU A 4 -25.07 -21.31 5.15
CA GLU A 4 -23.79 -20.84 5.67
C GLU A 4 -22.91 -20.54 4.45
N GLU A 5 -22.77 -19.26 4.12
CA GLU A 5 -21.66 -18.82 3.28
C GLU A 5 -20.39 -19.19 4.04
N ARG A 6 -19.67 -20.18 3.51
CA ARG A 6 -18.34 -20.52 3.97
C ARG A 6 -17.41 -19.38 3.57
N GLU A 7 -17.40 -18.31 4.35
CA GLU A 7 -16.35 -17.29 4.23
C GLU A 7 -15.02 -17.95 4.58
N GLY A 8 -14.16 -18.07 3.57
CA GLY A 8 -12.74 -18.34 3.81
C GLY A 8 -12.16 -17.28 4.75
N PRO A 9 -10.98 -17.52 5.35
CA PRO A 9 -10.41 -16.57 6.29
C PRO A 9 -10.28 -15.19 5.62
N TYR A 10 -10.79 -14.15 6.28
CA TYR A 10 -10.63 -12.77 5.84
C TYR A 10 -9.13 -12.49 5.62
N VAL A 11 -8.75 -12.33 4.35
CA VAL A 11 -7.37 -12.05 3.97
C VAL A 11 -7.12 -10.57 4.22
N ILE A 12 -6.13 -10.25 5.06
CA ILE A 12 -5.67 -8.86 5.25
C ILE A 12 -5.15 -8.35 3.91
N SER A 13 -5.78 -7.31 3.38
CA SER A 13 -5.40 -6.69 2.12
C SER A 13 -4.38 -5.58 2.34
N ALA A 14 -4.57 -4.76 3.37
CA ALA A 14 -3.69 -3.64 3.68
C ALA A 14 -3.69 -3.29 5.16
N CYS A 15 -2.62 -2.63 5.61
CA CYS A 15 -2.57 -2.04 6.93
C CYS A 15 -1.78 -0.72 6.94
N THR A 16 -2.14 0.17 7.87
CA THR A 16 -1.48 1.45 8.07
C THR A 16 -1.55 1.87 9.53
N VAL A 17 -0.61 2.70 9.96
CA VAL A 17 -0.76 3.48 11.19
C VAL A 17 -1.31 4.84 10.80
N VAL A 18 -2.35 5.34 11.48
CA VAL A 18 -2.94 6.66 11.25
C VAL A 18 -2.85 7.46 12.54
N GLY A 19 -2.40 8.71 12.42
CA GLY A 19 -2.01 9.51 13.58
C GLY A 19 -0.92 8.80 14.38
N ASP A 20 -1.02 8.88 15.71
CA ASP A 20 0.02 8.37 16.60
C ASP A 20 -0.36 7.05 17.29
N SER A 21 -1.61 6.59 17.18
CA SER A 21 -2.08 5.43 17.95
C SER A 21 -2.98 4.46 17.21
N GLN A 22 -3.53 4.80 16.05
CA GLN A 22 -4.50 3.93 15.37
C GLN A 22 -3.82 3.05 14.33
N ILE A 23 -4.04 1.74 14.41
CA ILE A 23 -3.65 0.79 13.37
C ILE A 23 -4.91 0.43 12.59
N TRP A 24 -4.97 0.81 11.33
CA TRP A 24 -6.05 0.39 10.43
C TRP A 24 -5.64 -0.88 9.71
N ILE A 25 -6.57 -1.83 9.65
CA ILE A 25 -6.41 -3.12 8.97
C ILE A 25 -7.62 -3.33 8.07
N SER A 26 -7.37 -3.39 6.76
CA SER A 26 -8.40 -3.71 5.78
C SER A 26 -8.36 -5.18 5.44
N THR A 27 -9.54 -5.75 5.23
CA THR A 27 -9.72 -7.13 4.79
C THR A 27 -10.30 -7.16 3.38
N LYS A 28 -10.06 -8.25 2.65
CA LYS A 28 -10.78 -8.50 1.40
C LYS A 28 -12.23 -8.82 1.71
N GLY A 29 -13.13 -7.89 1.38
CA GLY A 29 -14.58 -8.08 1.45
C GLY A 29 -15.24 -7.75 2.80
N GLY A 30 -14.47 -7.53 3.87
CA GLY A 30 -15.01 -7.30 5.23
C GLY A 30 -14.77 -5.89 5.81
N GLY A 31 -14.34 -4.92 5.01
CA GLY A 31 -14.14 -3.54 5.46
C GLY A 31 -12.79 -3.28 6.16
N THR A 32 -12.74 -2.19 6.92
CA THR A 32 -11.55 -1.71 7.65
C THR A 32 -11.83 -1.58 9.13
N PHE A 33 -10.92 -2.13 9.93
CA PHE A 33 -10.97 -2.09 11.39
C PHE A 33 -9.84 -1.21 11.92
N SER A 34 -10.11 -0.47 13.00
CA SER A 34 -9.13 0.35 13.70
C SER A 34 -8.82 -0.27 15.06
N PHE A 35 -7.54 -0.39 15.37
CA PHE A 35 -7.05 -0.74 16.70
C PHE A 35 -6.34 0.46 17.31
N ASP A 36 -6.84 0.97 18.42
CA ASP A 36 -6.17 2.03 19.17
C ASP A 36 -5.15 1.40 20.14
N THR A 37 -3.86 1.63 19.87
CA THR A 37 -2.75 1.13 20.67
C THR A 37 -2.68 1.74 22.08
N THR A 38 -3.31 2.90 22.30
CA THR A 38 -3.33 3.56 23.63
C THR A 38 -4.34 2.88 24.55
N SER A 39 -5.56 2.65 24.05
CA SER A 39 -6.65 2.03 24.83
C SER A 39 -6.70 0.51 24.71
N GLY A 40 -6.09 -0.07 23.68
CA GLY A 40 -6.19 -1.50 23.35
C GLY A 40 -7.55 -1.91 22.78
N VAL A 41 -8.34 -0.95 22.29
CA VAL A 41 -9.71 -1.19 21.84
C VAL A 41 -9.78 -1.28 20.31
N TRP A 42 -10.62 -2.21 19.83
CA TRP A 42 -10.98 -2.35 18.42
C TRP A 42 -12.29 -1.61 18.11
N SER A 43 -12.34 -1.00 16.93
CA SER A 43 -13.55 -0.42 16.35
C SER A 43 -13.60 -0.67 14.85
N GLU A 44 -14.80 -0.57 14.28
CA GLU A 44 -14.98 -0.55 12.84
C GLU A 44 -14.67 0.86 12.32
N ALA A 45 -13.73 0.97 11.38
CA ALA A 45 -13.39 2.24 10.74
C ALA A 45 -14.33 2.54 9.56
N GLY A 46 -14.85 1.50 8.90
CA GLY A 46 -15.88 1.57 7.87
C GLY A 46 -16.01 0.27 7.07
N ASP A 47 -17.09 0.19 6.29
CA ASP A 47 -17.42 -0.95 5.40
C ASP A 47 -16.58 -0.98 4.10
N TRP A 48 -15.66 -0.02 3.96
CA TRP A 48 -14.73 0.10 2.85
C TRP A 48 -13.36 -0.50 3.17
N ALA A 49 -12.58 -0.80 2.13
CA ALA A 49 -11.18 -1.22 2.25
C ALA A 49 -10.23 -0.10 1.80
N LEU A 50 -9.05 -0.01 2.39
CA LEU A 50 -7.99 0.86 1.90
C LEU A 50 -7.68 0.53 0.43
N PRO A 51 -7.47 1.53 -0.43
CA PRO A 51 -7.22 1.33 -1.87
C PRO A 51 -5.79 0.84 -2.18
N PHE A 52 -5.19 0.08 -1.27
CA PHE A 52 -3.81 -0.37 -1.33
C PHE A 52 -3.66 -1.87 -1.11
N TYR A 53 -2.46 -2.37 -1.38
CA TYR A 53 -2.01 -3.70 -1.01
C TYR A 53 -0.80 -3.64 -0.07
N GLY A 54 -0.86 -4.42 1.01
CA GLY A 54 0.19 -4.53 2.00
C GLY A 54 0.30 -3.30 2.91
N ARG A 55 1.52 -2.94 3.28
CA ARG A 55 1.77 -1.83 4.20
C ARG A 55 1.67 -0.50 3.48
N VAL A 56 0.94 0.43 4.09
CA VAL A 56 0.85 1.84 3.69
C VAL A 56 1.65 2.65 4.71
N GLU A 57 2.45 3.60 4.24
CA GLU A 57 3.16 4.54 5.12
C GLU A 57 2.37 5.85 5.20
N TYR A 58 1.99 6.23 6.41
CA TYR A 58 1.31 7.48 6.66
C TYR A 58 2.30 8.61 6.94
N ALA A 59 2.13 9.72 6.22
CA ALA A 59 2.86 10.96 6.45
C ALA A 59 1.91 11.97 7.14
N PRO A 60 1.98 12.11 8.47
CA PRO A 60 1.05 12.97 9.21
C PRO A 60 1.15 14.44 8.79
N GLU A 61 2.31 14.90 8.33
CA GLU A 61 2.53 16.28 7.89
C GLU A 61 1.71 16.66 6.65
N LEU A 62 1.30 15.66 5.85
CA LEU A 62 0.44 15.84 4.68
C LEU A 62 -0.97 15.25 4.86
N ALA A 63 -1.22 14.53 5.95
CA ALA A 63 -2.38 13.65 6.12
C ALA A 63 -2.54 12.60 4.99
N LEU A 64 -1.45 12.25 4.29
CA LEU A 64 -1.47 11.31 3.17
C LEU A 64 -0.89 9.95 3.55
N GLY A 65 -1.56 8.88 3.12
CA GLY A 65 -1.02 7.53 3.08
C GLY A 65 -0.36 7.26 1.73
N PHE A 66 0.81 6.62 1.74
CA PHE A 66 1.56 6.17 0.57
C PHE A 66 1.61 4.65 0.52
N GLY A 67 1.21 4.07 -0.60
CA GLY A 67 1.18 2.61 -0.73
C GLY A 67 1.18 2.16 -2.19
N PHE A 68 1.26 0.85 -2.40
CA PHE A 68 1.01 0.28 -3.71
C PHE A 68 -0.48 0.07 -3.91
N THR A 69 -1.01 0.38 -5.08
CA THR A 69 -2.42 0.12 -5.42
C THR A 69 -2.77 -1.34 -5.16
N SER A 70 -4.06 -1.64 -5.01
CA SER A 70 -4.54 -3.02 -4.76
C SER A 70 -4.06 -4.06 -5.79
N GLU A 71 -3.75 -3.61 -7.01
CA GLU A 71 -3.15 -4.42 -8.09
C GLU A 71 -1.63 -4.66 -7.93
N GLY A 72 -0.98 -4.00 -6.96
CA GLY A 72 0.44 -4.11 -6.65
C GLY A 72 1.38 -3.45 -7.66
N ARG A 73 0.84 -2.70 -8.63
CA ARG A 73 1.60 -2.17 -9.78
C ARG A 73 2.09 -0.75 -9.56
N GLN A 74 1.21 0.13 -9.11
CA GLN A 74 1.48 1.57 -9.07
C GLN A 74 1.72 2.00 -7.63
N LEU A 75 2.63 2.95 -7.46
CA LEU A 75 2.71 3.69 -6.21
C LEU A 75 1.59 4.73 -6.25
N ALA A 76 0.90 4.96 -5.14
CA ALA A 76 -0.14 5.98 -5.07
C ALA A 76 -0.22 6.63 -3.69
N THR A 77 -0.89 7.77 -3.62
CA THR A 77 -1.31 8.42 -2.37
C THR A 77 -2.81 8.35 -2.17
N CYS A 78 -3.26 8.39 -0.92
CA CYS A 78 -4.63 8.75 -0.56
C CYS A 78 -4.63 9.69 0.64
N ASP A 79 -5.64 10.54 0.74
CA ASP A 79 -5.90 11.30 1.97
C ASP A 79 -6.64 10.39 2.96
N LEU A 80 -5.97 10.06 4.06
CA LEU A 80 -6.54 9.23 5.11
C LEU A 80 -7.30 10.06 6.15
N GLY A 81 -7.11 11.38 6.19
CA GLY A 81 -7.78 12.28 7.12
C GLY A 81 -9.26 12.49 6.79
N VAL A 82 -9.65 12.27 5.53
CA VAL A 82 -11.06 12.38 5.09
C VAL A 82 -11.88 11.10 5.27
N ALA A 83 -11.24 10.00 5.69
CA ALA A 83 -11.92 8.74 5.86
C ALA A 83 -12.84 8.75 7.08
N SER A 84 -14.03 8.16 6.92
CA SER A 84 -15.03 8.02 7.97
C SER A 84 -15.80 6.72 7.75
N PRO A 85 -16.65 6.28 8.70
CA PRO A 85 -17.44 5.06 8.54
C PRO A 85 -18.28 4.99 7.27
N THR A 86 -18.63 6.16 6.68
CA THR A 86 -19.46 6.25 5.47
C THR A 86 -18.71 6.80 4.26
N SER A 87 -17.42 7.12 4.39
CA SER A 87 -16.61 7.75 3.34
C SER A 87 -15.25 7.06 3.23
N SER A 88 -15.04 6.36 2.12
CA SER A 88 -13.78 5.67 1.84
C SER A 88 -12.67 6.66 1.45
N PRO A 89 -11.41 6.46 1.88
CA PRO A 89 -10.28 7.19 1.34
C PRO A 89 -10.08 6.84 -0.15
N VAL A 90 -9.88 7.85 -0.99
CA VAL A 90 -9.74 7.69 -2.44
C VAL A 90 -8.29 7.99 -2.85
N LEU A 91 -7.79 7.27 -3.86
CA LEU A 91 -6.48 7.55 -4.46
C LEU A 91 -6.47 8.95 -5.05
N GLN A 92 -5.41 9.71 -4.77
CA GLN A 92 -5.20 11.07 -5.30
C GLN A 92 -4.20 11.06 -6.44
N GLU A 93 -2.93 10.79 -6.12
CA GLU A 93 -1.86 10.72 -7.11
C GLU A 93 -1.46 9.27 -7.34
N VAL A 94 -1.26 8.90 -8.60
CA VAL A 94 -0.87 7.55 -9.00
C VAL A 94 0.34 7.64 -9.92
N TRP A 95 1.43 6.97 -9.53
CA TRP A 95 2.67 6.94 -10.28
C TRP A 95 2.88 5.57 -10.91
N ASP A 96 2.93 5.60 -12.25
CA ASP A 96 3.43 4.50 -13.07
C ASP A 96 4.96 4.47 -13.07
N GLU A 97 5.58 4.13 -11.94
CA GLU A 97 7.03 3.86 -11.93
C GLU A 97 7.42 2.64 -12.80
N LEU A 98 6.43 1.80 -13.16
CA LEU A 98 6.57 0.67 -14.07
C LEU A 98 6.30 1.02 -15.53
N ALA A 99 6.02 2.29 -15.86
CA ALA A 99 5.90 2.69 -17.26
C ALA A 99 7.16 2.23 -18.02
N PRO A 100 7.01 1.51 -19.15
CA PRO A 100 8.13 0.87 -19.85
C PRO A 100 9.28 1.85 -20.14
N PRO A 101 10.54 1.37 -20.04
CA PRO A 101 11.07 0.49 -21.08
C PRO A 101 11.64 -0.82 -20.52
N LEU A 102 10.83 -1.61 -19.81
CA LEU A 102 11.25 -2.95 -19.41
C LEU A 102 11.08 -3.94 -20.57
N PRO A 103 12.14 -4.65 -21.00
CA PRO A 103 12.00 -5.72 -21.97
C PRO A 103 11.02 -6.80 -21.45
N PRO A 104 10.21 -7.43 -22.31
CA PRO A 104 9.16 -8.39 -21.92
C PRO A 104 9.60 -9.58 -21.04
N ARG A 105 10.91 -9.86 -20.97
CA ARG A 105 11.49 -10.94 -20.17
C ARG A 105 11.59 -10.67 -18.67
N TRP A 106 11.44 -9.41 -18.24
CA TRP A 106 11.53 -9.02 -16.84
C TRP A 106 10.15 -9.09 -16.19
N VAL A 107 10.04 -9.89 -15.13
CA VAL A 107 8.79 -10.05 -14.37
C VAL A 107 8.95 -9.37 -13.02
N PRO A 108 8.08 -8.41 -12.64
CA PRO A 108 8.07 -7.85 -11.29
C PRO A 108 7.67 -8.93 -10.28
N VAL A 109 8.42 -9.04 -9.18
CA VAL A 109 8.18 -10.07 -8.15
C VAL A 109 7.80 -9.45 -6.82
N MET A 110 8.46 -8.35 -6.45
CA MET A 110 8.21 -7.67 -5.18
C MET A 110 8.39 -6.16 -5.32
N SER A 111 7.60 -5.42 -4.56
CA SER A 111 7.75 -3.98 -4.37
C SER A 111 7.76 -3.71 -2.87
N PHE A 112 8.59 -2.77 -2.44
CA PHE A 112 8.76 -2.40 -1.05
C PHE A 112 8.65 -0.90 -0.91
N LEU A 113 7.96 -0.47 0.14
CA LEU A 113 7.96 0.90 0.59
C LEU A 113 8.69 0.92 1.93
N LEU A 114 9.84 1.59 1.96
CA LEU A 114 10.75 1.60 3.11
C LEU A 114 10.77 3.02 3.69
N PRO A 115 10.18 3.23 4.88
CA PRO A 115 10.27 4.52 5.55
C PRO A 115 11.73 4.79 5.94
N LEU A 116 12.21 6.00 5.65
CA LEU A 116 13.53 6.50 6.02
C LEU A 116 13.45 7.54 7.17
N GLY A 117 12.24 7.86 7.63
CA GLY A 117 11.98 8.88 8.64
C GLY A 117 11.94 10.30 8.09
N ALA A 118 11.40 11.23 8.89
CA ALA A 118 11.29 12.66 8.56
C ALA A 118 10.63 12.92 7.18
N GLY A 119 9.50 12.27 6.91
CA GLY A 119 8.79 12.38 5.64
C GLY A 119 9.51 11.76 4.44
N LYS A 120 10.58 10.98 4.65
CA LYS A 120 11.34 10.35 3.56
C LYS A 120 11.02 8.88 3.48
N PHE A 121 10.96 8.36 2.27
CA PHE A 121 10.81 6.94 2.02
C PHE A 121 11.59 6.52 0.78
N CYS A 122 11.88 5.23 0.67
CA CYS A 122 12.48 4.60 -0.48
C CYS A 122 11.48 3.60 -1.05
N VAL A 123 11.19 3.72 -2.34
CA VAL A 123 10.45 2.69 -3.07
C VAL A 123 11.47 1.80 -3.74
N GLY A 124 11.46 0.51 -3.40
CA GLY A 124 12.28 -0.51 -4.03
C GLY A 124 11.42 -1.48 -4.82
N ARG A 125 11.93 -1.96 -5.95
CA ARG A 125 11.27 -2.95 -6.79
C ARG A 125 12.28 -4.02 -7.20
N MET A 126 11.85 -5.27 -7.13
CA MET A 126 12.59 -6.42 -7.61
C MET A 126 11.92 -7.01 -8.84
N GLU A 127 12.71 -7.13 -9.89
CA GLU A 127 12.35 -7.71 -11.17
C GLU A 127 13.25 -8.93 -11.37
N VAL A 128 12.71 -10.02 -11.90
CA VAL A 128 13.51 -11.22 -12.19
C VAL A 128 13.40 -11.64 -13.64
N VAL A 129 14.44 -12.32 -14.12
CA VAL A 129 14.40 -13.08 -15.35
C VAL A 129 14.50 -14.56 -15.00
N HIS A 130 13.57 -15.36 -15.49
CA HIS A 130 13.65 -16.81 -15.42
C HIS A 130 14.37 -17.35 -16.67
N GLY A 131 15.23 -18.34 -16.47
CA GLY A 131 15.86 -19.14 -17.51
C GLY A 131 14.97 -20.29 -17.97
N SER A 132 15.51 -21.15 -18.84
CA SER A 132 14.82 -22.37 -19.25
C SER A 132 14.53 -23.26 -18.03
N ARG A 133 13.30 -23.79 -17.96
CA ARG A 133 12.77 -24.58 -16.83
C ARG A 133 12.43 -23.79 -15.56
N GLY A 134 12.24 -22.47 -15.65
CA GLY A 134 11.80 -21.65 -14.52
C GLY A 134 12.89 -21.35 -13.48
N ALA A 135 14.14 -21.73 -13.74
CA ALA A 135 15.26 -21.39 -12.86
C ALA A 135 15.48 -19.86 -12.86
N LEU A 136 15.62 -19.25 -11.68
CA LEU A 136 15.98 -17.84 -11.57
C LEU A 136 17.35 -17.59 -12.24
N ARG A 137 17.40 -16.68 -13.21
CA ARG A 137 18.62 -16.35 -13.96
C ARG A 137 19.25 -15.03 -13.51
N MET A 138 18.40 -14.04 -13.22
CA MET A 138 18.86 -12.69 -12.86
C MET A 138 17.83 -12.01 -11.97
N ILE A 139 18.30 -11.27 -10.98
CA ILE A 139 17.50 -10.33 -10.19
C ILE A 139 18.00 -8.93 -10.53
N ARG A 140 17.07 -8.02 -10.79
CA ARG A 140 17.32 -6.60 -10.89
C ARG A 140 16.55 -5.91 -9.78
N HIS A 141 17.27 -5.05 -9.06
CA HIS A 141 16.69 -4.15 -8.08
C HIS A 141 16.74 -2.73 -8.64
N LYS A 142 15.62 -2.01 -8.51
CA LYS A 142 15.56 -0.57 -8.73
C LYS A 142 14.99 0.07 -7.49
N SER A 143 15.57 1.18 -7.06
CA SER A 143 15.06 1.95 -5.95
C SER A 143 15.08 3.43 -6.23
N ARG A 144 14.09 4.15 -5.70
CA ARG A 144 14.01 5.61 -5.78
C ARG A 144 13.64 6.17 -4.42
N ARG A 145 14.25 7.30 -4.07
CA ARG A 145 14.01 8.01 -2.80
C ARG A 145 13.03 9.15 -3.01
N TYR A 146 12.14 9.32 -2.04
CA TYR A 146 11.11 10.35 -2.00
C TYR A 146 11.24 11.17 -0.71
N SER A 147 10.77 12.41 -0.76
CA SER A 147 10.74 13.33 0.38
C SER A 147 9.46 14.16 0.37
N VAL A 148 8.71 14.06 1.46
CA VAL A 148 7.47 14.78 1.74
C VAL A 148 7.87 16.15 2.31
N GLY A 149 7.70 17.25 1.56
CA GLY A 149 7.94 18.61 2.10
C GLY A 149 8.42 19.70 1.13
N CYS A 150 8.85 19.36 -0.08
CA CYS A 150 8.99 20.33 -1.17
C CYS A 150 8.24 19.76 -2.36
N SER A 151 7.29 20.52 -2.89
CA SER A 151 6.67 20.32 -4.22
C SER A 151 6.89 18.94 -4.84
N MET A 152 5.83 18.13 -4.96
CA MET A 152 5.86 16.86 -5.70
C MET A 152 6.31 16.99 -7.17
N ALA A 153 6.69 18.20 -7.64
CA ALA A 153 7.36 18.46 -8.91
C ALA A 153 8.80 17.93 -9.03
N GLN A 154 9.40 17.30 -8.01
CA GLN A 154 10.68 16.58 -8.15
C GLN A 154 10.52 15.07 -8.20
N LEU A 155 9.62 14.60 -9.06
CA LEU A 155 9.77 13.32 -9.75
C LEU A 155 10.80 13.48 -10.89
N ARG A 156 12.09 13.63 -10.57
CA ARG A 156 13.18 13.58 -11.56
C ARG A 156 14.15 12.45 -11.29
#